data_AF-A0A7X9CFY7-F1
#
_entry.id   AF-A0A7X9CFY7-F1
#
_cell.length_a   1.000
_cell.length_b   1.000
_cell.length_c   1.000
_cell.angle_alpha   90.00
_cell.angle_beta   90.00
_cell.angle_gamma   90.00
#
_symmetry.space_group_name_H-M   'P 1'
#
loop_
_entity.id
_entity.type
_entity.pdbx_description
1 polymer ?
#
loop_
_entity_poly.entity_id
_entity_poly.type
_entity_poly.pdbx_seq_one_letter_code
_entity_poly.pdbx_strand_id
1 'polypeptide(L)'
;NGYAVMYIIAQKLVWKSMEDGYLVGSRGSVGSSFVATMSGITEVNPLPPHYICPKCKYSQFFQDGSIGSGIDLPRKPCPKCGADLNKDGHDIPFEVFLGFEGDKEPDIDLNFAGEYQSNAHKYTEELFGEGYVFRAGTIGTIADKTAYGFVKKYYEQKGENPHPAEINRLVKGLTGIKRTSGQHPGGVMIVPTHKDILDFTPIQYPADDKTSGVITTHFDYNAISGRILKLDILGHDVPSIIRMLEDITGVDPEKIPLDDEKTMKLFTSSEPLNIKDEDIKLDIGTLGIPEFGTRFVRQMLLDTKPTTFNELVRISGLSHGTDVWLNNAQNLVRSNTASLSEVISTRDDIMLYLIYSGLDKKTSFKIMENVRKGRGLSQEDIDYMKSFNIPDWYIDSCTKIKYMFPKAHAAAYVMMSFRIAYFKVYYPEAFYATYFTTKAQDFDAHLILKGKGAVKEKIRELEALSNSATAKEKNLLTVLEVVQEMYGRGYKFERVNLYKSHSDVFLIGDEGILPPLRSLDGVGDTAAKKIVEERDIAKFISVEDLSSRTRISKTVLDALGEHGCLNDLPESNQISLFNI
;
A
#
# COMPACT_ATOMS: atom_id res chain seq x y z
N ASN A 1 -26.56 -12.20 -12.18
CA ASN A 1 -25.22 -12.04 -12.83
C ASN A 1 -24.19 -13.11 -12.48
N GLY A 2 -24.48 -14.15 -11.68
CA GLY A 2 -23.59 -15.32 -11.54
C GLY A 2 -22.37 -15.18 -10.60
N TYR A 3 -22.22 -14.06 -9.89
CA TYR A 3 -21.01 -13.77 -9.08
C TYR A 3 -21.00 -14.36 -7.66
N ALA A 4 -22.00 -15.14 -7.25
CA ALA A 4 -22.06 -15.70 -5.90
C ALA A 4 -20.84 -16.60 -5.58
N VAL A 5 -20.35 -17.35 -6.57
CA VAL A 5 -19.15 -18.18 -6.43
C VAL A 5 -17.93 -17.34 -6.05
N MET A 6 -17.76 -16.16 -6.66
CA MET A 6 -16.64 -15.28 -6.34
C MET A 6 -16.68 -14.80 -4.88
N TYR A 7 -17.87 -14.48 -4.36
CA TYR A 7 -18.03 -14.08 -2.96
C TYR A 7 -17.65 -15.22 -2.01
N ILE A 8 -18.13 -16.44 -2.26
CA ILE A 8 -17.82 -17.60 -1.41
C ILE A 8 -16.32 -17.91 -1.42
N ILE A 9 -15.68 -17.77 -2.58
CA ILE A 9 -14.25 -18.04 -2.72
C ILE A 9 -13.42 -16.96 -2.05
N ALA A 10 -13.76 -15.68 -2.24
CA ALA A 10 -13.13 -14.57 -1.54
C ALA A 10 -13.27 -14.73 -0.01
N GLN A 11 -14.46 -15.10 0.46
CA GLN A 11 -14.70 -15.40 1.87
C GLN A 11 -13.78 -16.51 2.38
N LYS A 12 -13.70 -17.64 1.67
CA LYS A 12 -12.82 -18.76 2.04
C LYS A 12 -11.35 -18.37 2.06
N LEU A 13 -10.89 -17.58 1.09
CA LEU A 13 -9.52 -17.07 1.05
C LEU A 13 -9.20 -16.18 2.25
N VAL A 14 -10.11 -15.26 2.60
CA VAL A 14 -9.96 -14.40 3.78
C VAL A 14 -9.94 -15.25 5.06
N TRP A 15 -10.91 -16.15 5.23
CA TRP A 15 -10.98 -16.99 6.44
C TRP A 15 -9.74 -17.85 6.61
N LYS A 16 -9.25 -18.48 5.54
CA LYS A 16 -8.01 -19.25 5.61
C LYS A 16 -6.82 -18.38 6.03
N SER A 17 -6.70 -17.17 5.46
CA SER A 17 -5.65 -16.23 5.86
C SER A 17 -5.73 -15.87 7.35
N MET A 18 -6.94 -15.57 7.84
CA MET A 18 -7.17 -15.26 9.25
C MET A 18 -6.84 -16.45 10.17
N GLU A 19 -7.24 -17.66 9.80
CA GLU A 19 -6.91 -18.90 10.52
C GLU A 19 -5.39 -19.14 10.57
N ASP A 20 -4.69 -18.83 9.49
CA ASP A 20 -3.22 -18.91 9.40
C ASP A 20 -2.52 -17.70 10.06
N GLY A 21 -3.28 -16.78 10.67
CA GLY A 21 -2.78 -15.65 11.46
C GLY A 21 -2.54 -14.34 10.68
N TYR A 22 -2.94 -14.26 9.42
CA TYR A 22 -2.72 -13.08 8.57
C TYR A 22 -4.02 -12.33 8.28
N LEU A 23 -4.10 -11.08 8.77
CA LEU A 23 -5.16 -10.15 8.41
C LEU A 23 -5.18 -9.91 6.90
N VAL A 24 -6.37 -9.77 6.31
CA VAL A 24 -6.52 -9.39 4.90
C VAL A 24 -7.07 -7.98 4.81
N GLY A 25 -6.34 -7.12 4.10
CA GLY A 25 -6.79 -5.76 3.83
C GLY A 25 -7.87 -5.74 2.75
N SER A 26 -8.99 -5.07 3.03
CA SER A 26 -9.99 -4.73 2.01
C SER A 26 -9.40 -3.89 0.89
N ARG A 27 -9.84 -4.10 -0.35
CA ARG A 27 -9.44 -3.27 -1.48
C ARG A 27 -10.54 -3.15 -2.53
N GLY A 28 -10.46 -2.04 -3.28
CA GLY A 28 -11.22 -1.87 -4.50
C GLY A 28 -12.68 -1.54 -4.24
N SER A 29 -13.57 -2.04 -5.10
CA SER A 29 -15.02 -1.73 -5.02
C SER A 29 -15.86 -2.75 -4.28
N VAL A 30 -15.29 -3.88 -3.82
CA VAL A 30 -16.07 -4.89 -3.11
C VAL A 30 -16.64 -4.36 -1.78
N GLY A 31 -15.97 -3.37 -1.16
CA GLY A 31 -16.47 -2.64 0.01
C GLY A 31 -17.74 -1.82 -0.22
N SER A 32 -18.19 -1.65 -1.47
CA SER A 32 -19.52 -1.10 -1.78
C SER A 32 -20.66 -2.12 -1.56
N SER A 33 -20.34 -3.39 -1.30
CA SER A 33 -21.32 -4.47 -1.14
C SER A 33 -21.52 -4.86 0.32
N PHE A 34 -22.72 -4.61 0.85
CA PHE A 34 -23.05 -5.01 2.23
C PHE A 34 -23.02 -6.53 2.40
N VAL A 35 -23.32 -7.29 1.34
CA VAL A 35 -23.17 -8.74 1.33
C VAL A 35 -21.72 -9.13 1.57
N ALA A 36 -20.75 -8.40 0.99
CA ALA A 36 -19.33 -8.64 1.23
C ALA A 36 -18.94 -8.36 2.68
N THR A 37 -19.45 -7.28 3.27
CA THR A 37 -19.28 -6.98 4.70
C THR A 37 -19.79 -8.12 5.57
N MET A 38 -21.03 -8.58 5.34
CA MET A 38 -21.64 -9.67 6.10
C MET A 38 -20.97 -11.03 5.88
N SER A 39 -20.23 -11.18 4.78
CA SER A 39 -19.49 -12.40 4.47
C SER A 39 -18.07 -12.39 5.05
N GLY A 40 -17.63 -11.27 5.66
CA GLY A 40 -16.28 -11.11 6.17
C GLY A 40 -15.22 -10.95 5.06
N ILE A 41 -15.63 -10.56 3.85
CA ILE A 41 -14.71 -10.31 2.72
C ILE A 41 -14.08 -8.93 2.86
N THR A 42 -14.78 -8.00 3.50
CA THR A 42 -14.34 -6.61 3.69
C THR A 42 -14.83 -6.07 5.01
N GLU A 43 -14.00 -5.27 5.69
CA GLU A 43 -14.38 -4.56 6.92
C GLU A 43 -15.20 -3.30 6.63
N VAL A 44 -15.16 -2.78 5.41
CA VAL A 44 -15.93 -1.59 5.00
C VAL A 44 -17.42 -1.93 5.02
N ASN A 45 -18.20 -1.17 5.80
CA ASN A 45 -19.66 -1.25 5.82
C ASN A 45 -20.26 -0.13 4.93
N PRO A 46 -20.88 -0.47 3.79
CA PRO A 46 -21.39 0.52 2.85
C PRO A 46 -22.72 1.15 3.25
N LEU A 47 -23.37 0.70 4.32
CA LEU A 47 -24.65 1.27 4.74
C LEU A 47 -24.52 2.77 5.08
N PRO A 48 -25.63 3.53 5.09
CA PRO A 48 -25.62 4.89 5.63
C PRO A 48 -25.11 4.92 7.08
N PRO A 49 -24.52 6.04 7.54
CA PRO A 49 -24.07 6.19 8.92
C PRO A 49 -25.15 5.78 9.91
N HIS A 50 -24.77 4.99 10.91
CA HIS A 50 -25.73 4.48 11.87
C HIS A 50 -25.10 4.13 13.21
N TYR A 51 -25.98 4.11 14.22
CA TYR A 51 -25.74 3.42 15.47
C TYR A 51 -26.31 2.01 15.42
N ILE A 52 -25.62 1.06 16.07
CA ILE A 52 -26.15 -0.27 16.37
C ILE A 52 -25.79 -0.69 17.79
N CYS A 53 -26.79 -1.15 18.54
CA CYS A 53 -26.57 -1.65 19.89
C CYS A 53 -26.09 -3.11 19.84
N PRO A 54 -24.92 -3.44 20.39
CA PRO A 54 -24.42 -4.82 20.38
C PRO A 54 -25.30 -5.76 21.22
N LYS A 55 -26.04 -5.24 22.21
CA LYS A 55 -26.88 -6.01 23.13
C LYS A 55 -28.32 -6.22 22.63
N CYS A 56 -29.09 -5.14 22.48
CA CYS A 56 -30.52 -5.23 22.16
C CYS A 56 -30.85 -5.03 20.67
N LYS A 57 -29.82 -4.86 19.82
CA LYS A 57 -29.93 -4.68 18.36
C LYS A 57 -30.76 -3.48 17.91
N TYR A 58 -30.98 -2.51 18.80
CA TYR A 58 -31.47 -1.18 18.41
C TYR A 58 -30.55 -0.56 17.37
N SER A 59 -31.11 0.00 16.30
CA SER A 59 -30.37 0.71 15.27
C SER A 59 -31.00 2.06 14.96
N GLN A 60 -30.18 3.04 14.60
CA GLN A 60 -30.59 4.37 14.15
C GLN A 60 -29.73 4.77 12.95
N PHE A 61 -30.35 4.98 11.79
CA PHE A 61 -29.68 5.36 10.55
C PHE A 61 -29.86 6.84 10.24
N PHE A 62 -28.86 7.43 9.59
CA PHE A 62 -28.86 8.80 9.08
C PHE A 62 -28.72 8.75 7.55
N GLN A 63 -29.72 9.23 6.83
CA GLN A 63 -29.84 9.10 5.36
C GLN A 63 -29.96 10.44 4.64
N ASP A 64 -29.85 11.55 5.36
CA ASP A 64 -29.97 12.91 4.83
C ASP A 64 -28.65 13.45 4.23
N GLY A 65 -27.59 12.64 4.23
CA GLY A 65 -26.26 13.02 3.75
C GLY A 65 -25.51 14.00 4.65
N SER A 66 -26.05 14.35 5.82
CA SER A 66 -25.41 15.29 6.76
C SER A 66 -24.16 14.74 7.43
N ILE A 67 -24.02 13.41 7.43
CA ILE A 67 -22.91 12.67 8.06
C ILE A 67 -22.25 11.81 6.99
N GLY A 68 -20.94 11.95 6.83
CA GLY A 68 -20.20 11.24 5.77
C GLY A 68 -19.78 9.81 6.14
N SER A 69 -19.62 9.53 7.43
CA SER A 69 -19.25 8.22 7.99
C SER A 69 -19.80 8.07 9.41
N GLY A 70 -20.28 6.88 9.75
CA GLY A 70 -20.73 6.55 11.11
C GLY A 70 -19.62 6.59 12.14
N ILE A 71 -18.35 6.45 11.73
CA ILE A 71 -17.21 6.62 12.64
C ILE A 71 -17.22 8.02 13.28
N ASP A 72 -17.70 9.04 12.56
CA ASP A 72 -17.74 10.43 13.01
C ASP A 72 -18.91 10.74 13.97
N LEU A 73 -19.81 9.78 14.18
CA LEU A 73 -20.91 9.94 15.13
C LEU A 73 -20.36 10.09 16.57
N PRO A 74 -20.97 10.93 17.43
CA PRO A 74 -20.55 11.01 18.83
C PRO A 74 -20.86 9.71 19.59
N ARG A 75 -20.11 9.41 20.66
CA ARG A 75 -20.43 8.25 21.51
C ARG A 75 -21.76 8.49 22.24
N LYS A 76 -22.63 7.48 22.27
CA LYS A 76 -23.96 7.58 22.86
C LYS A 76 -24.42 6.24 23.44
N PRO A 77 -25.07 6.21 24.63
CA PRO A 77 -25.67 5.00 25.15
C PRO A 77 -26.96 4.64 24.41
N CYS A 78 -27.28 3.34 24.37
CA CYS A 78 -28.48 2.84 23.73
C CYS A 78 -29.74 3.31 24.48
N PRO A 79 -30.71 3.94 23.79
CA PRO A 79 -31.93 4.43 24.44
C PRO A 79 -32.84 3.32 24.96
N LYS A 80 -32.64 2.07 24.54
CA LYS A 80 -33.46 0.92 24.96
C LYS A 80 -32.86 0.12 26.13
N CYS A 81 -31.53 -0.01 26.20
CA CYS A 81 -30.90 -0.92 27.16
C CYS A 81 -29.68 -0.33 27.89
N GLY A 82 -29.32 0.92 27.62
CA GLY A 82 -28.21 1.63 28.26
C GLY A 82 -26.80 1.22 27.82
N ALA A 83 -26.63 0.12 27.07
CA ALA A 83 -25.32 -0.29 26.55
C ALA A 83 -24.77 0.70 25.53
N ASP A 84 -23.45 0.88 25.46
CA ASP A 84 -22.80 1.74 24.47
C ASP A 84 -23.16 1.31 23.04
N LEU A 85 -23.48 2.28 22.18
CA LEU A 85 -23.78 2.04 20.78
C LEU A 85 -22.49 1.94 19.97
N ASN A 86 -22.40 0.91 19.13
CA ASN A 86 -21.41 0.87 18.06
C ASN A 86 -21.84 1.85 16.97
N LYS A 87 -20.86 2.35 16.21
CA LYS A 87 -21.05 3.33 15.15
C LYS A 87 -20.40 2.81 13.88
N ASP A 88 -21.10 2.86 12.76
CA ASP A 88 -20.61 2.29 11.50
C ASP A 88 -21.36 2.86 10.28
N GLY A 89 -20.94 2.50 9.07
CA GLY A 89 -21.57 2.87 7.81
C GLY A 89 -20.89 4.05 7.12
N HIS A 90 -20.53 3.89 5.85
CA HIS A 90 -19.79 4.88 5.07
C HIS A 90 -20.58 5.46 3.88
N ASP A 91 -21.88 5.19 3.77
CA ASP A 91 -22.76 5.63 2.68
C ASP A 91 -22.16 5.39 1.29
N ILE A 92 -22.01 4.12 0.91
CA ILE A 92 -21.38 3.71 -0.35
C ILE A 92 -22.41 2.94 -1.19
N PRO A 93 -22.78 3.44 -2.38
CA PRO A 93 -23.79 2.79 -3.20
C PRO A 93 -23.29 1.48 -3.82
N PHE A 94 -24.12 0.43 -3.76
CA PHE A 94 -23.79 -0.89 -4.28
C PHE A 94 -23.49 -0.90 -5.78
N GLU A 95 -24.15 -0.05 -6.54
CA GLU A 95 -24.02 0.03 -7.99
C GLU A 95 -22.62 0.46 -8.43
N VAL A 96 -21.82 1.05 -7.54
CA VAL A 96 -20.39 1.30 -7.79
C VAL A 96 -19.62 -0.01 -8.03
N PHE A 97 -20.10 -1.13 -7.48
CA PHE A 97 -19.53 -2.46 -7.69
C PHE A 97 -20.06 -3.12 -8.98
N LEU A 98 -21.39 -3.22 -9.15
CA LEU A 98 -22.02 -4.03 -10.21
C LEU A 98 -22.81 -3.27 -11.28
N GLY A 99 -22.86 -1.94 -11.21
CA GLY A 99 -23.77 -1.14 -12.01
C GLY A 99 -25.23 -1.36 -11.61
N PHE A 100 -26.14 -0.74 -12.36
CA PHE A 100 -27.59 -0.88 -12.13
C PHE A 100 -28.17 -2.14 -12.79
N GLU A 101 -27.63 -2.53 -13.95
CA GLU A 101 -28.16 -3.63 -14.76
C GLU A 101 -27.30 -4.89 -14.68
N GLY A 102 -26.23 -4.88 -13.87
CA GLY A 102 -25.26 -5.97 -13.86
C GLY A 102 -24.34 -5.97 -15.09
N ASP A 103 -24.30 -4.84 -15.80
CA ASP A 103 -23.52 -4.59 -17.01
C ASP A 103 -22.04 -4.31 -16.73
N LYS A 104 -21.69 -4.17 -15.45
CA LYS A 104 -20.31 -4.06 -14.98
C LYS A 104 -19.82 -5.39 -14.41
N GLU A 105 -18.68 -5.84 -14.92
CA GLU A 105 -17.94 -6.95 -14.33
C GLU A 105 -17.33 -6.50 -12.99
N PRO A 106 -17.64 -7.18 -11.86
CA PRO A 106 -17.08 -6.87 -10.57
C PRO A 106 -15.65 -7.40 -10.45
N ASP A 107 -14.79 -6.62 -9.79
CA ASP A 107 -13.45 -7.05 -9.40
C ASP A 107 -13.42 -7.19 -7.87
N ILE A 108 -13.05 -8.38 -7.37
CA ILE A 108 -12.81 -8.59 -5.94
C ILE A 108 -11.32 -8.54 -5.70
N ASP A 109 -10.89 -7.41 -5.13
CA ASP A 109 -9.50 -7.16 -4.78
C ASP A 109 -9.28 -7.45 -3.30
N LEU A 110 -8.29 -8.27 -2.99
CA LEU A 110 -7.90 -8.60 -1.61
C LEU A 110 -6.39 -8.36 -1.44
N ASN A 111 -6.03 -7.59 -0.41
CA ASN A 111 -4.64 -7.36 -0.04
C ASN A 111 -4.21 -8.36 1.05
N PHE A 112 -3.47 -9.39 0.67
CA PHE A 112 -2.81 -10.32 1.59
C PHE A 112 -1.43 -9.80 1.98
N ALA A 113 -0.93 -10.27 3.12
CA ALA A 113 0.48 -10.10 3.48
C ALA A 113 1.38 -10.66 2.37
N GLY A 114 2.46 -9.95 2.03
CA GLY A 114 3.33 -10.32 0.91
C GLY A 114 3.89 -11.74 1.03
N GLU A 115 4.28 -12.12 2.24
CA GLU A 115 4.76 -13.45 2.60
C GLU A 115 3.68 -14.54 2.53
N TYR A 116 2.40 -14.19 2.66
CA TYR A 116 1.27 -15.13 2.63
C TYR A 116 0.61 -15.24 1.25
N GLN A 117 0.86 -14.28 0.35
CA GLN A 117 0.21 -14.18 -0.95
C GLN A 117 0.29 -15.50 -1.75
N SER A 118 1.46 -16.14 -1.77
CA SER A 118 1.66 -17.42 -2.48
C SER A 118 0.80 -18.55 -1.91
N ASN A 119 0.55 -18.55 -0.61
CA ASN A 119 -0.30 -19.55 0.06
C ASN A 119 -1.77 -19.34 -0.32
N ALA A 120 -2.22 -18.08 -0.34
CA ALA A 120 -3.57 -17.74 -0.80
C ALA A 120 -3.79 -18.15 -2.26
N HIS A 121 -2.78 -17.99 -3.12
CA HIS A 121 -2.85 -18.46 -4.49
C HIS A 121 -2.94 -19.98 -4.61
N LYS A 122 -2.11 -20.74 -3.88
CA LYS A 122 -2.19 -22.21 -3.88
C LYS A 122 -3.55 -22.71 -3.39
N TYR A 123 -4.12 -22.03 -2.38
CA TYR A 123 -5.44 -22.39 -1.89
C TYR A 123 -6.55 -22.25 -2.96
N THR A 124 -6.39 -21.35 -3.94
CA THR A 124 -7.35 -21.29 -5.06
C THR A 124 -7.32 -22.57 -5.91
N GLU A 125 -6.16 -23.22 -6.09
CA GLU A 125 -6.05 -24.50 -6.78
C GLU A 125 -6.74 -25.62 -5.99
N GLU A 126 -6.68 -25.60 -4.65
CA GLU A 126 -7.44 -26.53 -3.81
C GLU A 126 -8.96 -26.33 -3.94
N LEU A 127 -9.40 -25.08 -4.07
CA LEU A 127 -10.83 -24.74 -4.16
C LEU A 127 -11.45 -25.06 -5.52
N PHE A 128 -10.73 -24.83 -6.62
CA PHE A 128 -11.24 -25.01 -7.98
C PHE A 128 -10.73 -26.26 -8.69
N GLY A 129 -9.65 -26.86 -8.20
CA GLY A 129 -8.95 -27.97 -8.82
C GLY A 129 -7.73 -27.54 -9.64
N GLU A 130 -6.73 -28.41 -9.66
CA GLU A 130 -5.55 -28.26 -10.51
C GLU A 130 -5.97 -28.18 -11.99
N GLY A 131 -5.38 -27.26 -12.75
CA GLY A 131 -5.70 -27.04 -14.15
C GLY A 131 -6.92 -26.15 -14.43
N TYR A 132 -7.60 -25.64 -13.39
CA TYR A 132 -8.69 -24.66 -13.52
C TYR A 132 -8.32 -23.25 -13.05
N VAL A 133 -7.07 -23.06 -12.65
CA VAL A 133 -6.56 -21.84 -12.06
C VAL A 133 -5.23 -21.52 -12.73
N PHE A 134 -5.11 -20.31 -13.28
CA PHE A 134 -3.90 -19.87 -13.96
C PHE A 134 -3.51 -18.47 -13.53
N ARG A 135 -2.21 -18.18 -13.49
CA ARG A 135 -1.77 -16.80 -13.30
C ARG A 135 -2.04 -15.98 -14.55
N ALA A 136 -2.52 -14.76 -14.40
CA ALA A 136 -2.53 -13.84 -15.52
C ALA A 136 -1.08 -13.56 -15.96
N GLY A 137 -0.77 -13.81 -17.24
CA GLY A 137 0.53 -13.49 -17.81
C GLY A 137 0.68 -12.00 -18.10
N THR A 138 1.93 -11.54 -18.17
CA THR A 138 2.25 -10.18 -18.61
C THR A 138 3.26 -10.20 -19.76
N ILE A 139 3.17 -9.20 -20.64
CA ILE A 139 4.10 -9.01 -21.75
C ILE A 139 4.94 -7.77 -21.45
N GLY A 140 6.22 -7.98 -21.13
CA GLY A 140 7.17 -6.90 -20.90
C GLY A 140 7.62 -6.30 -22.21
N THR A 141 7.29 -5.03 -22.46
CA THR A 141 7.69 -4.30 -23.66
C THR A 141 8.87 -3.36 -23.40
N ILE A 142 9.55 -2.95 -24.46
CA ILE A 142 10.57 -1.90 -24.37
C ILE A 142 9.87 -0.57 -24.08
N ALA A 143 10.18 0.04 -22.94
CA ALA A 143 9.77 1.41 -22.59
C ALA A 143 10.86 2.43 -22.95
N ASP A 144 10.51 3.72 -23.01
CA ASP A 144 11.36 4.81 -23.50
C ASP A 144 12.76 4.84 -22.89
N LYS A 145 12.90 4.66 -21.57
CA LYS A 145 14.22 4.64 -20.91
C LYS A 145 15.12 3.51 -21.42
N THR A 146 14.53 2.33 -21.64
CA THR A 146 15.27 1.15 -22.14
C THR A 146 15.63 1.35 -23.61
N ALA A 147 14.67 1.81 -24.42
CA ALA A 147 14.90 2.13 -25.82
C ALA A 147 16.03 3.17 -25.98
N TYR A 148 16.03 4.23 -25.17
CA TYR A 148 17.07 5.24 -25.18
C TYR A 148 18.45 4.66 -24.86
N GLY A 149 18.53 3.79 -23.85
CA GLY A 149 19.75 3.06 -23.51
C GLY A 149 20.27 2.17 -24.65
N PHE A 150 19.39 1.46 -25.37
CA PHE A 150 19.76 0.66 -26.53
C PHE A 150 20.30 1.50 -27.68
N VAL A 151 19.62 2.59 -28.04
CA VAL A 151 20.04 3.50 -29.12
C VAL A 151 21.39 4.13 -28.78
N LYS A 152 21.56 4.65 -27.55
CA LYS A 152 22.83 5.22 -27.09
C LYS A 152 23.99 4.22 -27.21
N LYS A 153 23.81 3.01 -26.68
CA LYS A 153 24.84 1.97 -26.70
C LYS A 153 25.18 1.53 -28.13
N TYR A 154 24.20 1.48 -29.03
CA TYR A 154 24.42 1.16 -30.44
C TYR A 154 25.31 2.20 -31.14
N TYR A 155 25.04 3.49 -30.95
CA TYR A 155 25.85 4.56 -31.54
C TYR A 155 27.22 4.69 -30.88
N GLU A 156 27.31 4.47 -29.57
CA GLU A 156 28.59 4.38 -28.85
C GLU A 156 29.48 3.29 -29.44
N GLN A 157 28.95 2.10 -29.71
CA GLN A 157 29.68 1.00 -30.36
C GLN A 157 30.12 1.33 -31.79
N LYS A 158 29.41 2.24 -32.48
CA LYS A 158 29.79 2.74 -33.80
C LYS A 158 30.77 3.91 -33.77
N GLY A 159 31.05 4.48 -32.58
CA GLY A 159 31.83 5.71 -32.47
C GLY A 159 31.12 6.94 -33.05
N GLU A 160 29.80 6.88 -33.17
CA GLU A 160 28.97 7.94 -33.74
C GLU A 160 28.21 8.68 -32.63
N ASN A 161 27.96 9.99 -32.81
CA ASN A 161 27.15 10.78 -31.89
C ASN A 161 26.02 11.48 -32.67
N PRO A 162 24.89 10.80 -32.89
CA PRO A 162 23.79 11.32 -33.69
C PRO A 162 23.08 12.47 -32.99
N HIS A 163 22.40 13.29 -33.78
CA HIS A 163 21.56 14.37 -33.24
C HIS A 163 20.44 13.82 -32.34
N PRO A 164 20.07 14.49 -31.23
CA PRO A 164 19.01 14.03 -30.33
C PRO A 164 17.67 13.74 -31.01
N ALA A 165 17.34 14.44 -32.10
CA ALA A 165 16.14 14.17 -32.88
C ALA A 165 16.14 12.76 -33.51
N GLU A 166 17.29 12.29 -33.98
CA GLU A 166 17.43 10.94 -34.54
C GLU A 166 17.33 9.88 -33.45
N ILE A 167 17.97 10.14 -32.29
CA ILE A 167 17.84 9.27 -31.12
C ILE A 167 16.36 9.13 -30.74
N ASN A 168 15.63 10.23 -30.63
CA ASN A 168 14.22 10.22 -30.26
C ASN A 168 13.33 9.54 -31.32
N ARG A 169 13.65 9.66 -32.62
CA ARG A 169 12.96 8.94 -33.69
C ARG A 169 13.13 7.43 -33.54
N LEU A 170 14.35 6.98 -33.29
CA LEU A 170 14.65 5.55 -33.11
C LEU A 170 14.05 4.99 -31.83
N VAL A 171 14.10 5.76 -30.73
CA VAL A 171 13.44 5.39 -29.47
C VAL A 171 11.96 5.10 -29.69
N LYS A 172 11.24 6.00 -30.38
CA LYS A 172 9.83 5.78 -30.72
C LYS A 172 9.58 4.53 -31.57
N GLY A 173 10.53 4.16 -32.44
CA GLY A 173 10.44 2.94 -33.25
C GLY A 173 10.68 1.64 -32.48
N LEU A 174 11.33 1.72 -31.31
CA LEU A 174 11.60 0.57 -30.45
C LEU A 174 10.55 0.38 -29.35
N THR A 175 9.95 1.48 -28.88
CA THR A 175 8.96 1.42 -27.80
C THR A 175 7.76 0.53 -28.18
N GLY A 176 7.36 -0.35 -27.27
CA GLY A 176 6.25 -1.29 -27.47
C GLY A 176 6.65 -2.66 -28.02
N ILE A 177 7.87 -2.85 -28.52
CA ILE A 177 8.36 -4.18 -28.93
C ILE A 177 8.43 -5.10 -27.70
N LYS A 178 7.92 -6.33 -27.83
CA LYS A 178 8.03 -7.37 -26.79
C LYS A 178 9.50 -7.68 -26.49
N ARG A 179 9.86 -7.72 -25.20
CA ARG A 179 11.18 -8.09 -24.72
C ARG A 179 11.16 -9.35 -23.83
N THR A 180 10.18 -9.46 -22.94
CA THR A 180 10.06 -10.59 -22.00
C THR A 180 8.59 -10.96 -21.77
N SER A 181 8.36 -12.10 -21.13
CA SER A 181 7.08 -12.43 -20.48
C SER A 181 7.26 -12.46 -18.96
N GLY A 182 6.17 -12.28 -18.23
CA GLY A 182 6.16 -12.30 -16.78
C GLY A 182 4.80 -12.73 -16.23
N GLN A 183 4.57 -12.41 -14.97
CA GLN A 183 3.35 -12.72 -14.23
C GLN A 183 2.67 -11.44 -13.74
N HIS A 184 1.34 -11.47 -13.65
CA HIS A 184 0.58 -10.40 -13.02
C HIS A 184 0.84 -10.42 -11.50
N PRO A 185 0.94 -9.26 -10.84
CA PRO A 185 1.27 -9.19 -9.42
C PRO A 185 0.30 -9.91 -8.46
N GLY A 186 -0.91 -10.24 -8.90
CA GLY A 186 -1.86 -11.00 -8.07
C GLY A 186 -3.06 -11.59 -8.78
N GLY A 187 -3.11 -11.46 -10.11
CA GLY A 187 -4.29 -11.80 -10.89
C GLY A 187 -4.32 -13.29 -11.18
N VAL A 188 -5.41 -13.93 -10.77
CA VAL A 188 -5.64 -15.36 -10.96
C VAL A 188 -6.89 -15.53 -11.82
N MET A 189 -6.75 -16.28 -12.91
CA MET A 189 -7.79 -16.58 -13.87
C MET A 189 -8.48 -17.89 -13.50
N ILE A 190 -9.80 -17.83 -13.35
CA ILE A 190 -10.62 -18.98 -12.94
C ILE A 190 -11.36 -19.54 -14.14
N VAL A 191 -11.02 -20.76 -14.54
CA VAL A 191 -11.63 -21.46 -15.66
C VAL A 191 -12.90 -22.17 -15.17
N PRO A 192 -14.07 -21.95 -15.78
CA PRO A 192 -15.27 -22.72 -15.46
C PRO A 192 -15.05 -24.21 -15.70
N THR A 193 -15.58 -25.08 -14.83
CA THR A 193 -15.36 -26.54 -14.90
C THR A 193 -15.82 -27.21 -16.20
N HIS A 194 -16.70 -26.56 -16.95
CA HIS A 194 -17.23 -27.02 -18.24
C HIS A 194 -16.45 -26.44 -19.46
N LYS A 195 -15.31 -25.79 -19.22
CA LYS A 195 -14.45 -25.15 -20.22
C LYS A 195 -13.00 -25.57 -20.01
N ASP A 196 -12.20 -25.41 -21.06
CA ASP A 196 -10.75 -25.56 -21.01
C ASP A 196 -10.07 -24.19 -21.10
N ILE A 197 -8.90 -24.00 -20.48
CA ILE A 197 -8.15 -22.73 -20.61
C ILE A 197 -7.82 -22.40 -22.08
N LEU A 198 -7.62 -23.43 -22.90
CA LEU A 198 -7.31 -23.31 -24.32
C LEU A 198 -8.47 -22.76 -25.15
N ASP A 199 -9.70 -22.75 -24.62
CA ASP A 199 -10.83 -22.03 -25.22
C ASP A 199 -10.63 -20.51 -25.16
N PHE A 200 -9.76 -20.02 -24.28
CA PHE A 200 -9.52 -18.59 -24.04
C PHE A 200 -8.13 -18.15 -24.48
N THR A 201 -7.10 -18.92 -24.14
CA THR A 201 -5.70 -18.53 -24.34
C THR A 201 -4.75 -19.72 -24.27
N PRO A 202 -3.63 -19.71 -25.02
CA PRO A 202 -2.52 -20.61 -24.74
C PRO A 202 -1.95 -20.36 -23.33
N ILE A 203 -1.14 -21.29 -22.84
CA ILE A 203 -0.45 -21.19 -21.54
C ILE A 203 1.06 -21.26 -21.71
N GLN A 204 1.80 -20.69 -20.76
CA GLN A 204 3.26 -20.74 -20.74
C GLN A 204 3.82 -20.66 -19.31
N TYR A 205 5.15 -20.70 -19.19
CA TYR A 205 5.84 -20.29 -17.97
C TYR A 205 6.23 -18.81 -18.06
N PRO A 206 6.16 -18.05 -16.95
CA PRO A 206 6.69 -16.70 -16.90
C PRO A 206 8.20 -16.72 -17.15
N ALA A 207 8.70 -15.84 -18.03
CA ALA A 207 10.10 -15.80 -18.45
C ALA A 207 10.67 -17.16 -18.94
N ASP A 208 9.81 -18.08 -19.37
CA ASP A 208 10.14 -19.45 -19.77
C ASP A 208 10.82 -20.29 -18.67
N ASP A 209 10.68 -19.90 -17.41
CA ASP A 209 11.25 -20.60 -16.26
C ASP A 209 10.34 -21.72 -15.75
N LYS A 210 10.66 -22.95 -16.18
CA LYS A 210 9.98 -24.18 -15.75
C LYS A 210 10.17 -24.50 -14.28
N THR A 211 11.21 -23.98 -13.63
CA THR A 211 11.50 -24.28 -12.22
C THR A 211 10.58 -23.53 -11.26
N SER A 212 9.96 -22.44 -11.72
CA SER A 212 9.00 -21.67 -10.94
C SER A 212 7.75 -22.46 -10.53
N GLY A 213 7.38 -23.49 -11.31
CA GLY A 213 6.13 -24.24 -11.13
C GLY A 213 4.86 -23.45 -11.43
N VAL A 214 4.98 -22.19 -11.82
CA VAL A 214 3.85 -21.27 -12.05
C VAL A 214 3.49 -21.26 -13.53
N ILE A 215 2.22 -21.56 -13.84
CA ILE A 215 1.70 -21.48 -15.21
C ILE A 215 0.94 -20.16 -15.39
N THR A 216 1.29 -19.43 -16.45
CA THR A 216 0.64 -18.17 -16.83
C THR A 216 -0.18 -18.30 -18.11
N THR A 217 -1.21 -17.48 -18.25
CA THR A 217 -1.86 -17.24 -19.55
C THR A 217 -0.88 -16.61 -20.52
N HIS A 218 -0.92 -17.01 -21.79
CA HIS A 218 -0.07 -16.45 -22.83
C HIS A 218 -0.55 -15.05 -23.24
N PHE A 219 -1.86 -14.86 -23.31
CA PHE A 219 -2.46 -13.56 -23.43
C PHE A 219 -2.44 -12.83 -22.08
N ASP A 220 -2.18 -11.53 -22.12
CA ASP A 220 -2.40 -10.69 -20.95
C ASP A 220 -3.89 -10.57 -20.62
N TYR A 221 -4.18 -10.12 -19.40
CA TYR A 221 -5.56 -9.97 -18.93
C TYR A 221 -6.41 -9.08 -19.84
N ASN A 222 -5.85 -8.01 -20.43
CA ASN A 222 -6.63 -7.08 -21.24
C ASN A 222 -7.20 -7.74 -22.50
N ALA A 223 -6.48 -8.70 -23.09
CA ALA A 223 -6.94 -9.45 -24.25
C ALA A 223 -8.10 -10.41 -23.93
N ILE A 224 -8.18 -10.91 -22.69
CA ILE A 224 -9.17 -11.91 -22.25
C ILE A 224 -10.21 -11.37 -21.24
N SER A 225 -10.13 -10.10 -20.87
CA SER A 225 -11.09 -9.42 -19.98
C SER A 225 -12.51 -9.53 -20.54
N GLY A 226 -13.49 -9.71 -19.64
CA GLY A 226 -14.90 -9.93 -19.98
C GLY A 226 -15.24 -11.31 -20.51
N ARG A 227 -14.26 -12.24 -20.63
CA ARG A 227 -14.48 -13.61 -21.12
C ARG A 227 -14.25 -14.68 -20.06
N ILE A 228 -13.37 -14.40 -19.11
CA ILE A 228 -12.99 -15.30 -18.02
C ILE A 228 -12.84 -14.49 -16.73
N LEU A 229 -13.30 -15.06 -15.61
CA LEU A 229 -13.29 -14.39 -14.32
C LEU A 229 -11.86 -14.26 -13.77
N LYS A 230 -11.61 -13.12 -13.12
CA LYS A 230 -10.36 -12.81 -12.43
C LYS A 230 -10.62 -12.67 -10.93
N LEU A 231 -9.71 -13.20 -10.12
CA LEU A 231 -9.57 -12.87 -8.70
C LEU A 231 -8.22 -12.18 -8.49
N ASP A 232 -8.23 -10.96 -7.94
CA ASP A 232 -7.01 -10.23 -7.62
C ASP A 232 -6.60 -10.47 -6.16
N ILE A 233 -5.71 -11.44 -6.00
CA ILE A 233 -5.08 -11.83 -4.74
C ILE A 233 -3.72 -11.12 -4.70
N LEU A 234 -3.71 -9.91 -4.16
CA LEU A 234 -2.58 -8.99 -4.20
C LEU A 234 -1.73 -9.10 -2.94
N GLY A 235 -0.41 -8.96 -3.07
CA GLY A 235 0.50 -8.82 -1.94
C GLY A 235 0.64 -7.35 -1.57
N HIS A 236 0.56 -7.05 -0.27
CA HIS A 236 0.65 -5.69 0.24
C HIS A 236 1.35 -5.66 1.60
N ASP A 237 2.13 -4.61 1.87
CA ASP A 237 2.92 -4.51 3.10
C ASP A 237 2.05 -4.23 4.34
N VAL A 238 0.94 -3.50 4.17
CA VAL A 238 0.05 -3.08 5.28
C VAL A 238 -0.47 -4.25 6.13
N PRO A 239 -1.00 -5.34 5.57
CA PRO A 239 -1.29 -6.55 6.33
C PRO A 239 -0.11 -7.09 7.15
N SER A 240 1.09 -7.15 6.57
CA SER A 240 2.31 -7.60 7.27
C SER A 240 2.70 -6.64 8.40
N ILE A 241 2.55 -5.33 8.18
CA ILE A 241 2.78 -4.28 9.20
C ILE A 241 1.83 -4.48 10.37
N ILE A 242 0.53 -4.59 10.11
CA ILE A 242 -0.48 -4.75 11.15
C ILE A 242 -0.24 -6.04 11.94
N ARG A 243 0.08 -7.14 11.25
CA ARG A 243 0.41 -8.41 11.90
C ARG A 243 1.63 -8.29 12.82
N MET A 244 2.72 -7.69 12.34
CA MET A 244 3.92 -7.49 13.14
C MET A 244 3.65 -6.59 14.36
N LEU A 245 2.82 -5.56 14.23
CA LEU A 245 2.41 -4.71 15.34
C LEU A 245 1.58 -5.48 16.38
N GLU A 246 0.64 -6.30 15.94
CA GLU A 246 -0.12 -7.20 16.80
C GLU A 246 0.80 -8.19 17.54
N ASP A 247 1.71 -8.85 16.82
CA ASP A 247 2.65 -9.82 17.39
C ASP A 247 3.56 -9.20 18.46
N ILE A 248 4.00 -7.94 18.26
CA ILE A 248 4.87 -7.23 19.20
C ILE A 248 4.09 -6.74 20.43
N THR A 249 2.86 -6.25 20.24
CA THR A 249 2.13 -5.50 21.27
C THR A 249 1.04 -6.30 21.98
N GLY A 250 0.56 -7.39 21.35
CA GLY A 250 -0.63 -8.14 21.76
C GLY A 250 -1.94 -7.38 21.58
N VAL A 251 -1.93 -6.22 20.92
CA VAL A 251 -3.14 -5.41 20.69
C VAL A 251 -3.81 -5.87 19.41
N ASP A 252 -5.06 -6.33 19.56
CA ASP A 252 -5.95 -6.67 18.45
C ASP A 252 -6.26 -5.42 17.60
N PRO A 253 -5.78 -5.35 16.34
CA PRO A 253 -5.97 -4.19 15.48
C PRO A 253 -7.43 -3.92 15.12
N GLU A 254 -8.29 -4.95 15.07
CA GLU A 254 -9.70 -4.80 14.72
C GLU A 254 -10.49 -4.07 15.81
N LYS A 255 -10.01 -4.11 17.05
CA LYS A 255 -10.63 -3.44 18.21
C LYS A 255 -10.18 -1.99 18.40
N ILE A 256 -9.25 -1.49 17.60
CA ILE A 256 -8.77 -0.11 17.70
C ILE A 256 -9.89 0.86 17.29
N PRO A 257 -10.26 1.84 18.14
CA PRO A 257 -11.28 2.82 17.81
C PRO A 257 -10.78 3.78 16.72
N LEU A 258 -11.51 3.84 15.61
CA LEU A 258 -11.20 4.71 14.46
C LEU A 258 -11.54 6.20 14.69
N ASP A 259 -11.94 6.56 15.92
CA ASP A 259 -12.25 7.91 16.37
C ASP A 259 -11.34 8.38 17.53
N ASP A 260 -10.22 7.69 17.79
CA ASP A 260 -9.29 8.05 18.86
C ASP A 260 -8.72 9.47 18.66
N GLU A 261 -8.98 10.37 19.61
CA GLU A 261 -8.65 11.79 19.51
C GLU A 261 -7.15 12.04 19.31
N LYS A 262 -6.29 11.31 20.05
CA LYS A 262 -4.82 11.48 19.94
C LYS A 262 -4.30 11.00 18.59
N THR A 263 -4.85 9.90 18.09
CA THR A 263 -4.51 9.35 16.78
C THR A 263 -4.98 10.28 15.66
N MET A 264 -6.22 10.77 15.73
CA MET A 264 -6.76 11.73 14.76
C MET A 264 -5.92 13.03 14.73
N LYS A 265 -5.45 13.49 15.89
CA LYS A 265 -4.59 14.68 16.01
C LYS A 265 -3.25 14.55 15.28
N LEU A 266 -2.73 13.34 15.01
CA LEU A 266 -1.52 13.15 14.20
C LEU A 266 -1.66 13.71 12.78
N PHE A 267 -2.88 13.72 12.23
CA PHE A 267 -3.18 14.20 10.88
C PHE A 267 -3.30 15.72 10.78
N THR A 268 -3.12 16.45 11.88
CA THR A 268 -3.13 17.92 11.92
C THR A 268 -1.98 18.53 12.71
N SER A 269 -1.31 17.74 13.54
CA SER A 269 -0.24 18.19 14.44
C SER A 269 0.71 17.05 14.79
N SER A 270 1.96 17.38 15.10
CA SER A 270 2.93 16.44 15.68
C SER A 270 2.84 16.34 17.22
N GLU A 271 1.99 17.14 17.88
CA GLU A 271 1.87 17.19 19.34
C GLU A 271 1.70 15.80 20.00
N PRO A 272 0.87 14.87 19.48
CA PRO A 272 0.72 13.55 20.09
C PRO A 272 2.01 12.71 20.12
N LEU A 273 3.02 13.06 19.31
CA LEU A 273 4.29 12.35 19.27
C LEU A 273 5.20 12.69 20.47
N ASN A 274 4.93 13.77 21.20
CA ASN A 274 5.75 14.23 22.33
C ASN A 274 7.24 14.39 21.93
N ILE A 275 7.51 15.13 20.86
CA ILE A 275 8.88 15.44 20.42
C ILE A 275 9.58 16.23 21.53
N LYS A 276 10.68 15.68 22.05
CA LYS A 276 11.48 16.24 23.16
C LYS A 276 12.61 17.15 22.67
N ASP A 277 13.05 16.94 21.44
CA ASP A 277 14.16 17.67 20.83
C ASP A 277 13.64 18.91 20.10
N GLU A 278 13.92 20.10 20.64
CA GLU A 278 13.43 21.38 20.11
C GLU A 278 13.99 21.72 18.71
N ASP A 279 15.11 21.09 18.32
CA ASP A 279 15.71 21.24 16.99
C ASP A 279 14.95 20.47 15.90
N ILE A 280 14.03 19.57 16.28
CA ILE A 280 13.23 18.77 15.36
C ILE A 280 11.80 19.32 15.38
N LYS A 281 11.48 20.13 14.37
CA LYS A 281 10.15 20.70 14.19
C LYS A 281 9.41 19.94 13.10
N LEU A 282 8.33 19.28 13.49
CA LEU A 282 7.41 18.61 12.58
C LEU A 282 6.06 19.31 12.69
N ASP A 283 5.50 19.77 11.58
CA ASP A 283 4.18 20.40 11.60
C ASP A 283 3.06 19.35 11.75
N ILE A 284 3.32 18.11 11.34
CA ILE A 284 2.35 17.02 11.30
C ILE A 284 2.98 15.69 11.71
N GLY A 285 2.17 14.80 12.30
CA GLY A 285 2.62 13.55 12.89
C GLY A 285 2.53 12.31 11.99
N THR A 286 2.32 12.44 10.68
CA THR A 286 2.01 11.30 9.78
C THR A 286 3.21 10.65 9.09
N LEU A 287 4.45 11.04 9.40
CA LEU A 287 5.65 10.38 8.85
C LEU A 287 5.60 8.86 9.04
N GLY A 288 5.92 8.10 8.00
CA GLY A 288 5.88 6.63 8.03
C GLY A 288 4.47 6.00 8.07
N ILE A 289 3.39 6.78 8.13
CA ILE A 289 2.02 6.26 7.98
C ILE A 289 1.74 6.00 6.48
N PRO A 290 1.26 4.81 6.09
CA PRO A 290 0.90 4.53 4.70
C PRO A 290 -0.08 5.57 4.14
N GLU A 291 0.12 5.96 2.88
CA GLU A 291 -0.52 7.09 2.19
C GLU A 291 -0.17 8.47 2.77
N PHE A 292 -0.44 8.68 4.06
CA PHE A 292 -0.38 9.99 4.71
C PHE A 292 1.02 10.50 5.05
N GLY A 293 2.05 9.65 4.97
CA GLY A 293 3.44 10.02 5.26
C GLY A 293 4.18 10.69 4.10
N THR A 294 3.64 10.62 2.88
CA THR A 294 4.30 11.21 1.71
C THR A 294 4.32 12.75 1.81
N ARG A 295 5.36 13.40 1.27
CA ARG A 295 5.45 14.87 1.26
C ARG A 295 4.22 15.53 0.63
N PHE A 296 3.69 14.93 -0.44
CA PHE A 296 2.50 15.41 -1.12
C PHE A 296 1.26 15.39 -0.21
N VAL A 297 1.00 14.27 0.46
CA VAL A 297 -0.17 14.15 1.34
C VAL A 297 0.01 14.94 2.63
N ARG A 298 1.22 15.00 3.19
CA ARG A 298 1.52 15.89 4.33
C ARG A 298 1.20 17.35 4.03
N GLN A 299 1.55 17.85 2.83
CA GLN A 299 1.15 19.20 2.42
C GLN A 299 -0.36 19.33 2.29
N MET A 300 -1.05 18.32 1.74
CA MET A 300 -2.52 18.32 1.65
C MET A 300 -3.16 18.38 3.04
N LEU A 301 -2.65 17.64 4.02
CA LEU A 301 -3.12 17.66 5.41
C LEU A 301 -2.91 19.03 6.06
N LEU A 302 -1.79 19.71 5.79
CA LEU A 302 -1.55 21.08 6.27
C LEU A 302 -2.51 22.10 5.64
N ASP A 303 -2.81 21.93 4.36
CA ASP A 303 -3.75 22.78 3.62
C ASP A 303 -5.20 22.57 4.10
N THR A 304 -5.56 21.36 4.56
CA THR A 304 -6.96 20.95 4.80
C THR A 304 -7.34 20.76 6.27
N LYS A 305 -6.37 20.44 7.14
CA LYS A 305 -6.53 20.23 8.59
C LYS A 305 -7.74 19.35 8.96
N PRO A 306 -7.78 18.08 8.52
CA PRO A 306 -8.91 17.20 8.77
C PRO A 306 -9.14 16.95 10.26
N THR A 307 -10.40 16.95 10.68
CA THR A 307 -10.84 16.71 12.07
C THR A 307 -11.67 15.44 12.24
N THR A 308 -12.11 14.83 11.12
CA THR A 308 -12.98 13.66 11.10
C THR A 308 -12.38 12.52 10.28
N PHE A 309 -12.86 11.29 10.53
CA PHE A 309 -12.48 10.11 9.75
C PHE A 309 -12.91 10.26 8.30
N ASN A 310 -14.13 10.75 8.03
CA ASN A 310 -14.58 10.97 6.66
C ASN A 310 -13.69 11.97 5.90
N GLU A 311 -13.17 13.02 6.56
CA GLU A 311 -12.21 13.93 5.91
C GLU A 311 -10.90 13.23 5.54
N LEU A 312 -10.43 12.27 6.35
CA LEU A 312 -9.28 11.43 5.97
C LEU A 312 -9.58 10.56 4.74
N VAL A 313 -10.80 9.98 4.67
CA VAL A 313 -11.25 9.22 3.48
C VAL A 313 -11.25 10.11 2.23
N ARG A 314 -11.72 11.36 2.36
CA ARG A 314 -11.72 12.34 1.27
C ARG A 314 -10.29 12.70 0.86
N ILE A 315 -9.39 12.92 1.81
CA ILE A 315 -7.98 13.21 1.53
C ILE A 315 -7.29 12.03 0.85
N SER A 316 -7.56 10.79 1.28
CA SER A 316 -7.09 9.60 0.59
C SER A 316 -7.55 9.61 -0.87
N GLY A 317 -8.84 9.83 -1.14
CA GLY A 317 -9.36 9.96 -2.50
C GLY A 317 -8.66 11.07 -3.32
N LEU A 318 -8.51 12.27 -2.74
CA LEU A 318 -7.87 13.42 -3.39
C LEU A 318 -6.38 13.21 -3.67
N SER A 319 -5.70 12.43 -2.84
CA SER A 319 -4.28 12.14 -2.99
C SER A 319 -3.95 11.13 -4.10
N HIS A 320 -4.97 10.46 -4.64
CA HIS A 320 -4.83 9.42 -5.63
C HIS A 320 -5.50 9.78 -6.96
N GLY A 321 -4.68 10.15 -7.94
CA GLY A 321 -5.11 10.39 -9.30
C GLY A 321 -4.54 11.69 -9.87
N THR A 322 -4.20 11.66 -11.16
CA THR A 322 -3.73 12.85 -11.88
C THR A 322 -4.88 13.84 -12.04
N ASP A 323 -4.61 15.12 -11.77
CA ASP A 323 -5.55 16.24 -11.84
C ASP A 323 -6.79 16.11 -10.94
N VAL A 324 -6.68 15.39 -9.82
CA VAL A 324 -7.70 15.34 -8.75
C VAL A 324 -7.50 16.49 -7.76
N TRP A 325 -6.33 16.56 -7.12
CA TRP A 325 -6.00 17.66 -6.20
C TRP A 325 -5.30 18.83 -6.91
N LEU A 326 -4.09 18.60 -7.43
CA LEU A 326 -3.32 19.63 -8.13
C LEU A 326 -4.06 20.11 -9.38
N ASN A 327 -4.05 21.42 -9.62
CA ASN A 327 -4.76 22.10 -10.73
C ASN A 327 -6.30 21.92 -10.72
N ASN A 328 -6.87 21.39 -9.65
CA ASN A 328 -8.29 21.12 -9.53
C ASN A 328 -8.80 21.42 -8.09
N ALA A 329 -9.07 20.40 -7.26
CA ALA A 329 -9.67 20.59 -5.94
C ALA A 329 -8.86 21.53 -5.02
N GLN A 330 -7.53 21.54 -5.13
CA GLN A 330 -6.68 22.45 -4.35
C GLN A 330 -7.02 23.92 -4.62
N ASN A 331 -7.27 24.28 -5.87
CA ASN A 331 -7.60 25.65 -6.24
C ASN A 331 -8.96 26.03 -5.70
N LEU A 332 -9.95 25.13 -5.79
CA LEU A 332 -11.30 25.33 -5.28
C LEU A 332 -11.32 25.56 -3.76
N VAL A 333 -10.52 24.78 -3.02
CA VAL A 333 -10.38 24.93 -1.56
C VAL A 333 -9.67 26.24 -1.22
N ARG A 334 -8.56 26.56 -1.90
CA ARG A 334 -7.79 27.80 -1.63
C ARG A 334 -8.53 29.07 -2.01
N SER A 335 -9.39 29.03 -3.05
CA SER A 335 -10.21 30.16 -3.46
C SER A 335 -11.51 30.31 -2.68
N ASN A 336 -11.77 29.44 -1.69
CA ASN A 336 -13.05 29.33 -0.97
C ASN A 336 -14.27 29.16 -1.91
N THR A 337 -14.07 28.53 -3.07
CA THR A 337 -15.16 28.22 -4.01
C THR A 337 -15.94 26.98 -3.57
N ALA A 338 -15.24 26.01 -2.97
CA ALA A 338 -15.83 24.82 -2.37
C ALA A 338 -14.98 24.39 -1.17
N SER A 339 -15.63 23.95 -0.10
CA SER A 339 -14.97 23.39 1.09
C SER A 339 -14.44 21.97 0.83
N LEU A 340 -13.59 21.46 1.74
CA LEU A 340 -13.11 20.07 1.66
C LEU A 340 -14.26 19.06 1.61
N SER A 341 -15.37 19.32 2.29
CA SER A 341 -16.57 18.49 2.29
C SER A 341 -17.36 18.51 0.97
N GLU A 342 -17.12 19.48 0.09
CA GLU A 342 -17.89 19.66 -1.16
C GLU A 342 -17.11 19.25 -2.41
N VAL A 343 -15.77 19.28 -2.39
CA VAL A 343 -14.96 18.89 -3.57
C VAL A 343 -15.15 17.42 -3.96
N ILE A 344 -14.86 17.07 -5.20
CA ILE A 344 -14.95 15.69 -5.67
C ILE A 344 -13.70 14.94 -5.17
N SER A 345 -13.89 13.99 -4.24
CA SER A 345 -12.78 13.22 -3.65
C SER A 345 -12.77 11.77 -4.10
N THR A 346 -13.94 11.21 -4.40
CA THR A 346 -14.10 9.83 -4.85
C THR A 346 -15.11 9.78 -5.99
N ARG A 347 -15.12 8.69 -6.77
CA ARG A 347 -16.11 8.52 -7.84
C ARG A 347 -17.54 8.46 -7.30
N ASP A 348 -17.71 7.87 -6.13
CA ASP A 348 -19.00 7.74 -5.45
C ASP A 348 -19.61 9.12 -5.16
N ASP A 349 -18.79 10.14 -4.82
CA ASP A 349 -19.25 11.51 -4.62
C ASP A 349 -19.96 12.07 -5.87
N ILE A 350 -19.48 11.74 -7.08
CA ILE A 350 -20.11 12.17 -8.33
C ILE A 350 -21.50 11.57 -8.45
N MET A 351 -21.58 10.26 -8.32
CA MET A 351 -22.85 9.55 -8.47
C MET A 351 -23.87 10.01 -7.42
N LEU A 352 -23.47 10.07 -6.16
CA LEU A 352 -24.35 10.48 -5.06
C LEU A 352 -24.78 11.93 -5.18
N TYR A 353 -23.85 12.86 -5.46
CA TYR A 353 -24.19 14.27 -5.61
C TYR A 353 -25.19 14.52 -6.74
N LEU A 354 -24.98 13.89 -7.91
CA LEU A 354 -25.91 14.00 -9.03
C LEU A 354 -27.29 13.42 -8.71
N ILE A 355 -27.35 12.25 -8.05
CA ILE A 355 -28.63 11.65 -7.61
C ILE A 355 -29.34 12.54 -6.60
N TYR A 356 -28.62 13.05 -5.59
CA TYR A 356 -29.19 13.97 -4.58
C TYR A 356 -29.62 15.30 -5.18
N SER A 357 -29.04 15.70 -6.32
CA SER A 357 -29.44 16.88 -7.10
C SER A 357 -30.61 16.60 -8.05
N GLY A 358 -31.12 15.36 -8.10
CA GLY A 358 -32.32 14.97 -8.83
C GLY A 358 -32.08 14.35 -10.21
N LEU A 359 -30.83 14.11 -10.61
CA LEU A 359 -30.54 13.45 -11.89
C LEU A 359 -30.92 11.96 -11.85
N ASP A 360 -31.22 11.41 -13.02
CA ASP A 360 -31.46 9.97 -13.15
C ASP A 360 -30.26 9.15 -12.68
N LYS A 361 -30.54 8.03 -12.00
CA LYS A 361 -29.52 7.16 -11.40
C LYS A 361 -28.58 6.53 -12.43
N LYS A 362 -29.12 6.08 -13.57
CA LYS A 362 -28.34 5.43 -14.63
C LYS A 362 -27.43 6.43 -15.32
N THR A 363 -27.94 7.63 -15.60
CA THR A 363 -27.14 8.71 -16.17
C THR A 363 -26.04 9.17 -15.20
N SER A 364 -26.36 9.32 -13.92
CA SER A 364 -25.39 9.68 -12.88
C SER A 364 -24.25 8.65 -12.78
N PHE A 365 -24.57 7.36 -12.84
CA PHE A 365 -23.58 6.27 -12.89
C PHE A 365 -22.70 6.31 -14.14
N LYS A 366 -23.28 6.55 -15.32
CA LYS A 366 -22.54 6.70 -16.58
C LYS A 366 -21.54 7.87 -16.50
N ILE A 367 -21.99 9.02 -16.00
CA ILE A 367 -21.15 10.21 -15.81
C ILE A 367 -19.99 9.89 -14.87
N MET A 368 -20.27 9.30 -13.70
CA MET A 368 -19.24 8.86 -12.76
C MET A 368 -18.20 7.93 -13.43
N GLU A 369 -18.64 6.89 -14.14
CA GLU A 369 -17.74 5.92 -14.78
C GLU A 369 -16.88 6.54 -15.90
N ASN A 370 -17.38 7.57 -16.58
CA ASN A 370 -16.62 8.31 -17.59
C ASN A 370 -15.56 9.21 -16.93
N VAL A 371 -15.95 10.00 -15.94
CA VAL A 371 -15.06 10.93 -15.23
C VAL A 371 -13.93 10.17 -14.53
N ARG A 372 -14.24 9.09 -13.80
CA ARG A 372 -13.21 8.31 -13.08
C ARG A 372 -12.20 7.62 -14.00
N LYS A 373 -12.50 7.48 -15.29
CA LYS A 373 -11.61 6.92 -16.33
C LYS A 373 -10.90 8.01 -17.15
N GLY A 374 -11.07 9.28 -16.79
CA GLY A 374 -10.47 10.39 -17.51
C GLY A 374 -11.03 10.62 -18.91
N ARG A 375 -12.24 10.10 -19.18
CA ARG A 375 -12.93 10.31 -20.48
C ARG A 375 -13.61 11.67 -20.57
N GLY A 376 -13.68 12.41 -19.45
CA GLY A 376 -14.36 13.70 -19.36
C GLY A 376 -15.87 13.57 -19.46
N LEU A 377 -16.51 14.69 -19.84
CA LEU A 377 -17.95 14.81 -20.03
C LEU A 377 -18.26 15.10 -21.51
N SER A 378 -19.32 14.49 -22.04
CA SER A 378 -19.84 14.89 -23.35
C SER A 378 -20.65 16.19 -23.25
N GLN A 379 -20.89 16.86 -24.38
CA GLN A 379 -21.73 18.07 -24.38
C GLN A 379 -23.15 17.78 -23.85
N GLU A 380 -23.71 16.61 -24.18
CA GLU A 380 -25.00 16.15 -23.65
C GLU A 380 -24.99 16.00 -22.13
N ASP A 381 -23.91 15.42 -21.57
CA ASP A 381 -23.77 15.28 -20.12
C ASP A 381 -23.69 16.65 -19.43
N ILE A 382 -22.96 17.60 -20.03
CA ILE A 382 -22.82 18.99 -19.52
C ILE A 382 -24.18 19.70 -19.53
N ASP A 383 -24.90 19.66 -20.65
CA ASP A 383 -26.19 20.33 -20.79
C ASP A 383 -27.22 19.71 -19.83
N TYR A 384 -27.18 18.38 -19.66
CA TYR A 384 -28.02 17.68 -18.70
C TYR A 384 -27.69 18.10 -17.25
N MET A 385 -26.42 18.11 -16.85
CA MET A 385 -26.00 18.58 -15.52
C MET A 385 -26.45 20.04 -15.28
N LYS A 386 -26.32 20.92 -16.27
CA LYS A 386 -26.78 22.31 -16.18
C LYS A 386 -28.29 22.44 -16.02
N SER A 387 -29.08 21.57 -16.65
CA SER A 387 -30.54 21.57 -16.50
C SER A 387 -31.02 21.28 -15.07
N PHE A 388 -30.16 20.70 -14.23
CA PHE A 388 -30.38 20.45 -12.80
C PHE A 388 -29.64 21.44 -11.89
N ASN A 389 -29.16 22.57 -12.43
CA ASN A 389 -28.42 23.61 -11.69
C ASN A 389 -27.12 23.13 -11.04
N ILE A 390 -26.46 22.11 -11.61
CA ILE A 390 -25.13 21.72 -11.16
C ILE A 390 -24.13 22.85 -11.47
N PRO A 391 -23.34 23.34 -10.50
CA PRO A 391 -22.45 24.48 -10.70
C PRO A 391 -21.39 24.26 -11.78
N ASP A 392 -21.04 25.31 -12.53
CA ASP A 392 -20.02 25.25 -13.59
C ASP A 392 -18.65 24.78 -13.06
N TRP A 393 -18.28 25.15 -11.83
CA TRP A 393 -17.02 24.71 -11.22
C TRP A 393 -16.98 23.18 -11.02
N TYR A 394 -18.12 22.57 -10.72
CA TYR A 394 -18.25 21.13 -10.51
C TYR A 394 -18.09 20.38 -11.83
N ILE A 395 -18.73 20.91 -12.89
CA ILE A 395 -18.62 20.41 -14.26
C ILE A 395 -17.17 20.50 -14.74
N ASP A 396 -16.52 21.66 -14.57
CA ASP A 396 -15.11 21.86 -14.92
C ASP A 396 -14.20 20.88 -14.15
N SER A 397 -14.43 20.68 -12.86
CA SER A 397 -13.70 19.70 -12.04
C SER A 397 -13.81 18.27 -12.62
N CYS A 398 -15.02 17.85 -13.02
CA CYS A 398 -15.25 16.56 -13.65
C CYS A 398 -14.47 16.37 -14.96
N THR A 399 -14.27 17.43 -15.75
CA THR A 399 -13.52 17.33 -17.02
C THR A 399 -12.00 17.18 -16.84
N LYS A 400 -11.47 17.63 -15.69
CA LYS A 400 -10.03 17.62 -15.39
C LYS A 400 -9.54 16.25 -14.93
N ILE A 401 -10.30 15.59 -14.06
CA ILE A 401 -9.96 14.31 -13.42
C ILE A 401 -9.55 13.27 -14.46
N LYS A 402 -8.35 12.67 -14.31
CA LYS A 402 -7.87 11.59 -15.20
C LYS A 402 -8.13 10.20 -14.65
N TYR A 403 -8.17 10.08 -13.34
CA TYR A 403 -8.40 8.83 -12.64
C TYR A 403 -8.87 9.12 -11.22
N MET A 404 -9.77 8.29 -10.67
CA MET A 404 -10.28 8.48 -9.31
C MET A 404 -10.70 7.17 -8.64
N PHE A 405 -10.43 7.07 -7.34
CA PHE A 405 -10.73 5.89 -6.51
C PHE A 405 -12.22 5.76 -6.13
N PRO A 406 -12.69 4.53 -5.86
CA PRO A 406 -13.91 4.30 -5.10
C PRO A 406 -13.76 4.66 -3.62
N LYS A 407 -14.85 5.16 -3.01
CA LYS A 407 -14.92 5.48 -1.58
C LYS A 407 -14.64 4.26 -0.70
N ALA A 408 -15.08 3.07 -1.12
CA ALA A 408 -14.77 1.82 -0.44
C ALA A 408 -13.26 1.55 -0.31
N HIS A 409 -12.49 1.81 -1.37
CA HIS A 409 -11.04 1.64 -1.36
C HIS A 409 -10.39 2.67 -0.43
N ALA A 410 -10.79 3.95 -0.55
CA ALA A 410 -10.29 5.00 0.32
C ALA A 410 -10.58 4.71 1.81
N ALA A 411 -11.81 4.30 2.14
CA ALA A 411 -12.20 3.93 3.50
C ALA A 411 -11.32 2.78 4.03
N ALA A 412 -11.17 1.69 3.27
CA ALA A 412 -10.33 0.56 3.67
C ALA A 412 -8.88 0.97 3.98
N TYR A 413 -8.27 1.77 3.12
CA TYR A 413 -6.89 2.23 3.30
C TYR A 413 -6.77 3.15 4.51
N VAL A 414 -7.72 4.07 4.71
CA VAL A 414 -7.73 4.95 5.87
C VAL A 414 -7.92 4.18 7.18
N MET A 415 -8.78 3.15 7.22
CA MET A 415 -8.92 2.28 8.40
C MET A 415 -7.58 1.67 8.81
N MET A 416 -6.84 1.12 7.84
CA MET A 416 -5.52 0.53 8.09
C MET A 416 -4.48 1.57 8.52
N SER A 417 -4.38 2.69 7.80
CA SER A 417 -3.44 3.77 8.14
C SER A 417 -3.75 4.36 9.52
N PHE A 418 -5.02 4.47 9.90
CA PHE A 418 -5.42 4.92 11.23
C PHE A 418 -5.01 3.93 12.32
N ARG A 419 -5.21 2.62 12.10
CA ARG A 419 -4.74 1.57 13.02
C ARG A 419 -3.21 1.63 13.20
N ILE A 420 -2.44 1.79 12.13
CA ILE A 420 -0.98 1.97 12.21
C ILE A 420 -0.62 3.26 12.96
N ALA A 421 -1.35 4.36 12.72
CA ALA A 421 -1.15 5.63 13.42
C ALA A 421 -1.43 5.51 14.93
N TYR A 422 -2.40 4.68 15.33
CA TYR A 422 -2.65 4.37 16.74
C TYR A 422 -1.40 3.76 17.40
N PHE A 423 -0.77 2.77 16.76
CA PHE A 423 0.49 2.21 17.24
C PHE A 423 1.62 3.24 17.29
N LYS A 424 1.67 4.18 16.34
CA LYS A 424 2.65 5.27 16.38
C LYS A 424 2.52 6.16 17.62
N VAL A 425 1.30 6.42 18.07
CA VAL A 425 1.02 7.19 19.29
C VAL A 425 1.34 6.38 20.53
N TYR A 426 0.75 5.19 20.66
CA TYR A 426 0.70 4.44 21.92
C TYR A 426 1.82 3.39 22.09
N TYR A 427 2.37 2.87 20.98
CA TYR A 427 3.42 1.84 20.95
C TYR A 427 4.57 2.23 19.99
N PRO A 428 5.24 3.36 20.25
CA PRO A 428 6.19 3.96 19.32
C PRO A 428 7.36 3.05 18.93
N GLU A 429 7.94 2.29 19.86
CA GLU A 429 9.05 1.37 19.53
C GLU A 429 8.59 0.25 18.60
N ALA A 430 7.39 -0.29 18.81
CA ALA A 430 6.78 -1.27 17.91
C ALA A 430 6.51 -0.68 16.53
N PHE A 431 5.99 0.56 16.47
CA PHE A 431 5.81 1.28 15.22
C PHE A 431 7.12 1.46 14.46
N TYR A 432 8.17 1.97 15.11
CA TYR A 432 9.46 2.19 14.48
C TYR A 432 10.13 0.89 14.04
N ALA A 433 10.15 -0.14 14.90
CA ALA A 433 10.70 -1.44 14.56
C ALA A 433 9.99 -2.05 13.33
N THR A 434 8.67 -1.97 13.30
CA THR A 434 7.88 -2.47 12.16
C THR A 434 8.14 -1.63 10.90
N TYR A 435 8.11 -0.30 11.00
CA TYR A 435 8.37 0.60 9.87
C TYR A 435 9.74 0.33 9.25
N PHE A 436 10.80 0.30 10.07
CA PHE A 436 12.16 0.08 9.58
C PHE A 436 12.37 -1.34 9.05
N THR A 437 11.63 -2.34 9.54
CA THR A 437 11.62 -3.68 8.94
C THR A 437 11.14 -3.63 7.49
N THR A 438 10.03 -2.93 7.22
CA THR A 438 9.53 -2.77 5.84
C THR A 438 10.44 -1.93 4.94
N LYS A 439 11.36 -1.16 5.53
CA LYS A 439 12.31 -0.29 4.82
C LYS A 439 13.76 -0.71 5.02
N ALA A 440 14.02 -1.95 5.46
CA ALA A 440 15.35 -2.39 5.86
C ALA A 440 16.39 -2.28 4.72
N GLN A 441 15.95 -2.43 3.47
CA GLN A 441 16.82 -2.30 2.29
C GLN A 441 17.28 -0.86 2.01
N ASP A 442 16.48 0.13 2.40
CA ASP A 442 16.78 1.56 2.21
C ASP A 442 17.39 2.17 3.48
N PHE A 443 17.58 1.37 4.54
CA PHE A 443 18.18 1.79 5.80
C PHE A 443 19.70 1.63 5.75
N ASP A 444 20.43 2.66 6.19
CA ASP A 444 21.90 2.65 6.30
C ASP A 444 22.30 2.73 7.77
N ALA A 445 22.54 1.57 8.39
CA ALA A 445 22.91 1.49 9.79
C ALA A 445 24.24 2.18 10.10
N HIS A 446 25.21 2.17 9.17
CA HIS A 446 26.50 2.82 9.37
C HIS A 446 26.36 4.34 9.46
N LEU A 447 25.53 4.93 8.59
CA LEU A 447 25.19 6.35 8.65
C LEU A 447 24.36 6.70 9.89
N ILE A 448 23.28 5.96 10.13
CA ILE A 448 22.27 6.31 11.14
C ILE A 448 22.82 6.23 12.56
N LEU A 449 23.66 5.22 12.85
CA LEU A 449 24.26 5.02 14.16
C LEU A 449 25.41 5.99 14.48
N LYS A 450 25.86 6.82 13.53
CA LYS A 450 26.73 8.00 13.82
C LYS A 450 25.97 9.08 14.61
N GLY A 451 24.64 8.98 14.68
CA GLY A 451 23.79 9.81 15.52
C GLY A 451 23.10 10.96 14.79
N LYS A 452 22.36 11.76 15.56
CA LYS A 452 21.44 12.80 15.07
C LYS A 452 22.09 13.81 14.11
N GLY A 453 23.33 14.22 14.41
CA GLY A 453 24.06 15.20 13.59
C GLY A 453 24.33 14.70 12.17
N ALA A 454 24.81 13.46 12.03
CA ALA A 454 25.08 12.85 10.73
C ALA A 454 23.80 12.67 9.90
N VAL A 455 22.71 12.25 10.56
CA VAL A 455 21.39 12.13 9.91
C VAL A 455 20.90 13.49 9.39
N LYS A 456 21.00 14.56 10.21
CA LYS A 456 20.58 15.91 9.83
C LYS A 456 21.38 16.47 8.64
N GLU A 457 22.70 16.27 8.63
CA GLU A 457 23.55 16.64 7.50
C GLU A 457 23.15 15.88 6.24
N LYS A 458 22.94 14.56 6.35
CA LYS A 458 22.57 13.75 5.17
C LYS A 458 21.21 14.12 4.59
N ILE A 459 20.23 14.43 5.43
CA ILE A 459 18.93 14.93 4.98
C ILE A 459 19.11 16.20 4.14
N ARG A 460 19.91 17.18 4.62
CA ARG A 460 20.18 18.42 3.89
C ARG A 460 20.83 18.18 2.53
N GLU A 461 21.81 17.28 2.46
CA GLU A 461 22.45 16.89 1.20
C GLU A 461 21.43 16.34 0.20
N LEU A 462 20.58 15.41 0.65
CA LEU A 462 19.58 14.76 -0.20
C LEU A 462 18.48 15.73 -0.64
N GLU A 463 18.07 16.66 0.22
CA GLU A 463 17.10 17.69 -0.13
C GLU A 463 17.65 18.69 -1.15
N ALA A 464 18.94 19.02 -1.08
CA ALA A 464 19.60 19.91 -2.03
C ALA A 464 19.62 19.33 -3.46
N LEU A 465 19.60 18.01 -3.61
CA LEU A 465 19.50 17.36 -4.92
C LEU A 465 18.13 17.56 -5.58
N SER A 466 17.06 17.76 -4.81
CA SER A 466 15.70 17.97 -5.31
C SER A 466 15.32 16.95 -6.41
N ASN A 467 15.02 17.40 -7.63
CA ASN A 467 14.63 16.54 -8.75
C ASN A 467 15.76 15.68 -9.34
N SER A 468 17.03 15.98 -9.01
CA SER A 468 18.19 15.20 -9.48
C SER A 468 18.48 13.95 -8.64
N ALA A 469 17.82 13.81 -7.48
CA ALA A 469 17.98 12.64 -6.62
C ALA A 469 17.51 11.35 -7.31
N THR A 470 18.32 10.31 -7.18
CA THR A 470 18.02 8.94 -7.61
C THR A 470 16.89 8.32 -6.78
N ALA A 471 16.34 7.19 -7.25
CA ALA A 471 15.30 6.47 -6.49
C ALA A 471 15.81 5.99 -5.12
N LYS A 472 17.03 5.45 -5.05
CA LYS A 472 17.66 5.00 -3.79
C LYS A 472 17.83 6.17 -2.81
N GLU A 473 18.24 7.34 -3.29
CA GLU A 473 18.40 8.55 -2.49
C GLU A 473 17.07 9.09 -1.95
N LYS A 474 16.00 9.06 -2.76
CA LYS A 474 14.66 9.46 -2.32
C LYS A 474 14.09 8.50 -1.26
N ASN A 475 14.34 7.20 -1.42
CA ASN A 475 13.92 6.21 -0.43
C ASN A 475 14.68 6.39 0.89
N LEU A 476 16.01 6.55 0.82
CA LEU A 476 16.83 6.82 2.00
C LEU A 476 16.37 8.10 2.71
N LEU A 477 16.10 9.18 1.98
CA LEU A 477 15.56 10.42 2.57
C LEU A 477 14.27 10.17 3.35
N THR A 478 13.36 9.35 2.80
CA THR A 478 12.10 8.99 3.47
C THR A 478 12.36 8.23 4.78
N VAL A 479 13.33 7.30 4.79
CA VAL A 479 13.74 6.58 6.01
C VAL A 479 14.36 7.53 7.03
N LEU A 480 15.24 8.43 6.59
CA LEU A 480 15.94 9.38 7.45
C LEU A 480 14.99 10.39 8.10
N GLU A 481 13.90 10.80 7.44
CA GLU A 481 12.85 11.64 8.04
C GLU A 481 12.21 10.95 9.26
N VAL A 482 11.94 9.64 9.17
CA VAL A 482 11.37 8.86 10.28
C VAL A 482 12.41 8.59 11.38
N VAL A 483 13.68 8.38 11.01
CA VAL A 483 14.79 8.29 11.98
C VAL A 483 14.94 9.59 12.77
N GLN A 484 14.87 10.74 12.09
CA GLN A 484 14.92 12.04 12.75
C GLN A 484 13.76 12.20 13.72
N GLU A 485 12.54 11.84 13.33
CA GLU A 485 11.39 11.85 14.24
C GLU A 485 11.61 10.94 15.47
N MET A 486 12.03 9.69 15.26
CA MET A 486 12.32 8.73 16.33
C MET A 486 13.32 9.29 17.34
N TYR A 487 14.42 9.86 16.84
CA TYR A 487 15.43 10.56 17.63
C TYR A 487 14.87 11.79 18.35
N GLY A 488 13.95 12.52 17.73
CA GLY A 488 13.26 13.66 18.33
C GLY A 488 12.35 13.26 19.49
N ARG A 489 11.74 12.08 19.45
CA ARG A 489 10.94 11.52 20.56
C ARG A 489 11.80 10.94 21.69
N GLY A 490 13.10 10.76 21.44
CA GLY A 490 14.08 10.28 22.43
C GLY A 490 14.31 8.77 22.39
N TYR A 491 13.87 8.06 21.35
CA TYR A 491 14.23 6.67 21.12
C TYR A 491 15.59 6.58 20.44
N LYS A 492 16.28 5.43 20.58
CA LYS A 492 17.60 5.20 19.99
C LYS A 492 17.68 3.84 19.31
N PHE A 493 18.68 3.68 18.45
CA PHE A 493 19.06 2.39 17.90
C PHE A 493 20.18 1.77 18.73
N GLU A 494 20.15 0.45 18.84
CA GLU A 494 21.30 -0.35 19.25
C GLU A 494 22.24 -0.58 18.06
N ARG A 495 23.49 -0.95 18.34
CA ARG A 495 24.41 -1.36 17.28
C ARG A 495 24.01 -2.76 16.80
N VAL A 496 24.03 -2.94 15.47
CA VAL A 496 23.95 -4.27 14.86
C VAL A 496 24.90 -5.23 15.57
N ASN A 497 24.39 -6.39 15.94
CA ASN A 497 25.09 -7.37 16.74
C ASN A 497 25.04 -8.74 16.05
N LEU A 498 26.19 -9.36 15.84
CA LEU A 498 26.32 -10.63 15.13
C LEU A 498 25.45 -11.76 15.70
N TYR A 499 25.17 -11.75 17.00
CA TYR A 499 24.44 -12.82 17.70
C TYR A 499 23.02 -12.44 18.12
N LYS A 500 22.71 -11.14 18.24
CA LYS A 500 21.37 -10.68 18.65
C LYS A 500 20.51 -10.17 17.48
N SER A 501 21.12 -9.54 16.47
CA SER A 501 20.35 -8.95 15.35
C SER A 501 19.69 -10.01 14.50
N HIS A 502 18.44 -9.81 14.07
CA HIS A 502 17.79 -10.67 13.08
C HIS A 502 18.46 -10.55 11.70
N SER A 503 18.09 -11.41 10.74
CA SER A 503 18.54 -11.28 9.35
C SER A 503 18.02 -10.00 8.68
N ASP A 504 16.74 -9.70 8.88
CA ASP A 504 15.95 -8.73 8.11
C ASP A 504 14.88 -7.99 8.94
N VAL A 505 14.69 -8.33 10.22
CA VAL A 505 13.67 -7.74 11.11
C VAL A 505 14.33 -6.85 12.17
N PHE A 506 13.80 -5.65 12.39
CA PHE A 506 14.19 -4.82 13.53
C PHE A 506 13.51 -5.34 14.79
N LEU A 507 14.30 -5.59 15.83
CA LEU A 507 13.81 -6.08 17.11
C LEU A 507 13.78 -4.94 18.14
N ILE A 508 12.90 -5.04 19.14
CA ILE A 508 12.97 -4.17 20.33
C ILE A 508 13.96 -4.82 21.29
N GLY A 509 15.12 -4.19 21.46
CA GLY A 509 16.17 -4.61 22.39
C GLY A 509 16.03 -3.95 23.76
N ASP A 510 16.98 -4.24 24.65
CA ASP A 510 16.99 -3.76 26.04
C ASP A 510 17.26 -2.26 26.14
N GLU A 511 18.05 -1.73 25.21
CA GLU A 511 18.46 -0.33 25.18
C GLU A 511 17.77 0.48 24.08
N GLY A 512 17.26 -0.17 23.05
CA GLY A 512 16.53 0.49 21.97
C GLY A 512 16.24 -0.46 20.82
N ILE A 513 15.99 0.10 19.64
CA ILE A 513 15.64 -0.72 18.47
C ILE A 513 16.92 -1.33 17.89
N LEU A 514 16.97 -2.64 17.79
CA LEU A 514 18.10 -3.39 17.26
C LEU A 514 17.94 -3.62 15.75
N PRO A 515 18.80 -3.03 14.91
CA PRO A 515 18.73 -3.23 13.46
C PRO A 515 19.17 -4.64 13.04
N PRO A 516 18.61 -5.19 11.95
CA PRO A 516 18.99 -6.48 11.41
C PRO A 516 20.34 -6.43 10.68
N LEU A 517 20.94 -7.58 10.40
CA LEU A 517 22.19 -7.69 9.64
C LEU A 517 22.08 -7.07 8.23
N ARG A 518 20.93 -7.24 7.56
CA ARG A 518 20.65 -6.67 6.22
C ARG A 518 20.63 -5.13 6.19
N SER A 519 20.56 -4.46 7.34
CA SER A 519 20.57 -3.00 7.42
C SER A 519 21.96 -2.37 7.20
N LEU A 520 23.01 -3.20 7.05
CA LEU A 520 24.36 -2.77 6.71
C LEU A 520 24.50 -2.72 5.18
N ASP A 521 25.02 -1.60 4.67
CA ASP A 521 25.27 -1.47 3.22
C ASP A 521 26.26 -2.56 2.75
N GLY A 522 25.93 -3.20 1.63
CA GLY A 522 26.68 -4.36 1.12
C GLY A 522 26.25 -5.72 1.67
N VAL A 523 25.41 -5.79 2.72
CA VAL A 523 24.87 -7.06 3.25
C VAL A 523 23.53 -7.40 2.61
N GLY A 524 23.55 -8.34 1.66
CA GLY A 524 22.34 -8.83 0.99
C GLY A 524 21.49 -9.77 1.86
N ASP A 525 20.23 -9.97 1.46
CA ASP A 525 19.25 -10.83 2.15
C ASP A 525 19.74 -12.25 2.39
N THR A 526 20.30 -12.89 1.35
CA THR A 526 20.85 -14.25 1.43
C THR A 526 22.03 -14.34 2.40
N ALA A 527 22.91 -13.33 2.40
CA ALA A 527 24.06 -13.30 3.30
C ALA A 527 23.61 -13.16 4.76
N ALA A 528 22.69 -12.22 5.03
CA ALA A 528 22.13 -12.03 6.36
C ALA A 528 21.45 -13.29 6.90
N LYS A 529 20.59 -13.93 6.09
CA LYS A 529 19.93 -15.20 6.46
C LYS A 529 20.95 -16.29 6.74
N LYS A 530 21.95 -16.45 5.88
CA LYS A 530 22.95 -17.51 6.05
C LYS A 530 23.79 -17.33 7.31
N ILE A 531 24.10 -16.08 7.69
CA ILE A 531 24.78 -15.79 8.96
C ILE A 531 23.93 -16.24 10.15
N VAL A 532 22.63 -15.93 10.14
CA VAL A 532 21.70 -16.34 11.21
C VAL A 532 21.55 -17.86 11.26
N GLU A 533 21.33 -18.51 10.13
CA GLU A 533 21.23 -19.98 10.06
C GLU A 533 22.46 -20.67 10.65
N GLU A 534 23.66 -20.22 10.27
CA GLU A 534 24.90 -20.84 10.76
C GLU A 534 25.14 -20.53 12.23
N ARG A 535 24.92 -19.30 12.70
CA ARG A 535 25.17 -18.96 14.12
C ARG A 535 24.25 -19.72 15.07
N ASP A 536 23.04 -20.06 14.62
CA ASP A 536 22.05 -20.80 15.39
C ASP A 536 22.43 -22.29 15.52
N ILE A 537 23.23 -22.82 14.59
CA ILE A 537 23.85 -24.15 14.70
C ILE A 537 24.96 -24.13 15.75
N ALA A 538 25.88 -23.16 15.65
CA ALA A 538 26.98 -22.98 16.60
C ALA A 538 27.59 -21.59 16.48
N LYS A 539 28.09 -21.06 17.61
CA LYS A 539 28.84 -19.79 17.63
C LYS A 539 30.05 -19.83 16.68
N PHE A 540 30.37 -18.68 16.10
CA PHE A 540 31.58 -18.54 15.30
C PHE A 540 32.79 -18.45 16.20
N ILE A 541 33.86 -19.17 15.84
CA ILE A 541 35.11 -19.21 16.62
C ILE A 541 36.17 -18.24 16.09
N SER A 542 36.05 -17.79 14.84
CA SER A 542 36.89 -16.76 14.22
C SER A 542 36.18 -16.11 13.02
N VAL A 543 36.77 -15.03 12.50
CA VAL A 543 36.31 -14.40 11.25
C VAL A 543 36.46 -15.37 10.05
N GLU A 544 37.51 -16.18 10.03
CA GLU A 544 37.69 -17.24 9.03
C GLU A 544 36.59 -18.30 9.12
N ASP A 545 36.20 -18.73 10.32
CA ASP A 545 35.09 -19.68 10.52
C ASP A 545 33.76 -19.13 10.01
N LEU A 546 33.45 -17.87 10.36
CA LEU A 546 32.28 -17.16 9.85
C LEU A 546 32.26 -17.16 8.32
N SER A 547 33.37 -16.77 7.69
CA SER A 547 33.51 -16.71 6.23
C SER A 547 33.30 -18.07 5.57
N SER A 548 33.95 -19.11 6.11
CA SER A 548 33.93 -20.46 5.56
C SER A 548 32.53 -21.10 5.63
N ARG A 549 31.86 -20.98 6.79
CA ARG A 549 30.54 -21.58 7.03
C ARG A 549 29.44 -20.87 6.26
N THR A 550 29.50 -19.54 6.20
CA THR A 550 28.43 -18.75 5.56
C THR A 550 28.66 -18.51 4.08
N ARG A 551 29.90 -18.66 3.59
CA ARG A 551 30.33 -18.36 2.20
C ARG A 551 29.99 -16.94 1.76
N ILE A 552 29.95 -16.00 2.71
CA ILE A 552 29.69 -14.59 2.44
C ILE A 552 30.90 -13.94 1.73
N SER A 553 30.63 -12.92 0.93
CA SER A 553 31.69 -12.22 0.21
C SER A 553 32.55 -11.38 1.14
N LYS A 554 33.75 -11.02 0.68
CA LYS A 554 34.64 -10.11 1.40
C LYS A 554 33.94 -8.78 1.73
N THR A 555 33.13 -8.25 0.80
CA THR A 555 32.35 -7.02 1.02
C THR A 555 31.42 -7.11 2.24
N VAL A 556 30.80 -8.25 2.47
CA VAL A 556 29.94 -8.47 3.65
C VAL A 556 30.77 -8.51 4.92
N LEU A 557 31.92 -9.18 4.90
CA LEU A 557 32.84 -9.22 6.04
C LEU A 557 33.37 -7.82 6.39
N ASP A 558 33.77 -7.06 5.37
CA ASP A 558 34.26 -5.69 5.54
C ASP A 558 33.16 -4.81 6.17
N ALA A 559 31.91 -4.89 5.69
CA ALA A 559 30.78 -4.16 6.26
C ALA A 559 30.49 -4.53 7.73
N LEU A 560 30.55 -5.82 8.08
CA LEU A 560 30.41 -6.28 9.46
C LEU A 560 31.56 -5.78 10.36
N GLY A 561 32.79 -5.82 9.84
CA GLY A 561 33.99 -5.37 10.53
C GLY A 561 34.00 -3.86 10.78
N GLU A 562 33.71 -3.05 9.75
CA GLU A 562 33.61 -1.59 9.84
C GLU A 562 32.55 -1.14 10.87
N HIS A 563 31.46 -1.90 10.99
CA HIS A 563 30.42 -1.62 11.99
C HIS A 563 30.83 -2.02 13.42
N GLY A 564 31.86 -2.87 13.55
CA GLY A 564 32.36 -3.41 14.81
C GLY A 564 31.71 -4.73 15.25
N CYS A 565 30.98 -5.42 14.36
CA CYS A 565 30.30 -6.68 14.68
C CYS A 565 31.27 -7.84 14.93
N LEU A 566 32.51 -7.72 14.46
CA LEU A 566 33.52 -8.79 14.47
C LEU A 566 34.57 -8.61 15.58
N ASN A 567 34.48 -7.56 16.40
CA ASN A 567 35.53 -7.17 17.35
C ASN A 567 35.83 -8.23 18.42
N ASP A 568 34.84 -9.07 18.76
CA ASP A 568 34.98 -10.14 19.75
C ASP A 568 35.47 -11.47 19.16
N LEU A 569 35.75 -11.51 17.85
CA LEU A 569 36.24 -12.70 17.15
C LEU A 569 37.72 -12.57 16.77
N PRO A 570 38.55 -13.61 16.99
CA PRO A 570 39.90 -13.65 16.44
C PRO A 570 39.86 -13.78 14.91
N GLU A 571 40.92 -13.36 14.21
CA GLU A 571 40.98 -13.43 12.74
C GLU A 571 40.91 -14.88 12.22
N SER A 572 41.65 -15.81 12.85
CA SER A 572 41.76 -17.21 12.41
C SER A 572 41.74 -18.20 13.57
N ASN A 573 41.47 -19.47 13.25
CA ASN A 573 41.52 -20.57 14.20
C ASN A 573 42.96 -21.08 14.33
N GLN A 574 43.53 -21.06 15.54
CA GLN A 574 44.87 -21.63 15.78
C GLN A 574 44.85 -23.17 15.94
N ILE A 575 43.68 -23.78 16.17
CA ILE A 575 43.51 -25.24 16.39
C ILE A 575 42.22 -25.70 15.69
N SER A 576 42.28 -26.80 14.95
CA SER A 576 41.12 -27.48 14.34
C SER A 576 41.04 -28.93 14.86
N LEU A 577 39.90 -29.33 15.44
CA LEU A 577 39.76 -30.56 16.23
C LEU A 577 39.60 -31.85 15.40
N PHE A 578 39.26 -31.75 14.11
CA PHE A 578 39.07 -32.93 13.23
C PHE A 578 40.23 -33.14 12.22
N ASN A 579 41.26 -32.29 12.28
CA ASN A 579 42.48 -32.37 11.47
C ASN A 579 43.73 -32.69 12.31
N ILE A 580 43.55 -33.19 13.54
CA ILE A 580 44.62 -33.69 14.43
C ILE A 580 44.62 -35.21 14.42
#